data_AF-A0A7C1JU81-F1
#
_entry.id   AF-A0A7C1JU81-F1
#
_cell.length_a   1.000
_cell.length_b   1.000
_cell.length_c   1.000
_cell.angle_alpha   90.00
_cell.angle_beta   90.00
_cell.angle_gamma   90.00
#
_symmetry.space_group_name_H-M   'P 1'
#
loop_
_entity.id
_entity.type
_entity.pdbx_description
1 polymer ?
#
loop_
_entity_poly.entity_id
_entity_poly.type
_entity_poly.pdbx_seq_one_letter_code
_entity_poly.pdbx_strand_id
1 'polypeptide(L)' 'MILQCQACGTKYRLEDSLLKPSGTKVRCSRCGFTWRVYPQEVLPLEPLPTKTKKNLF' A
#
# COMPACT_ATOMS: atom_id res chain seq x y z
N MET A 1 -5.40 5.80 -3.55
CA MET A 1 -5.36 4.33 -3.77
C MET A 1 -6.76 3.69 -3.90
N ILE A 2 -6.85 2.39 -4.19
CA ILE A 2 -8.08 1.58 -4.02
C ILE A 2 -7.89 0.62 -2.85
N LEU A 3 -8.85 0.59 -1.92
CA LEU A 3 -8.89 -0.34 -0.79
C LEU A 3 -9.96 -1.40 -1.00
N GLN A 4 -9.68 -2.62 -0.53
CA GLN A 4 -10.64 -3.72 -0.48
C GLN A 4 -10.96 -4.08 0.97
N CYS A 5 -12.24 -4.09 1.32
CA CYS A 5 -12.69 -4.51 2.64
C CYS A 5 -12.46 -6.03 2.82
N GLN A 6 -11.76 -6.41 3.89
CA GLN A 6 -11.48 -7.81 4.21
C GLN A 6 -12.72 -8.59 4.66
N ALA A 7 -13.77 -7.90 5.13
CA ALA A 7 -14.99 -8.54 5.61
C ALA A 7 -16.03 -8.81 4.51
N CYS A 8 -16.22 -7.88 3.58
CA CYS A 8 -17.29 -7.98 2.57
C CYS A 8 -16.81 -7.90 1.10
N GLY A 9 -15.49 -7.79 0.88
CA GLY A 9 -14.88 -7.74 -0.45
C GLY A 9 -15.15 -6.47 -1.26
N THR A 10 -15.89 -5.49 -0.71
CA THR A 10 -16.18 -4.24 -1.43
C THR A 10 -14.90 -3.45 -1.67
N LYS A 11 -14.77 -2.87 -2.87
CA LYS A 11 -13.65 -2.02 -3.26
C LYS A 11 -14.10 -0.57 -3.27
N TYR A 12 -13.29 0.31 -2.71
CA TYR A 12 -13.58 1.75 -2.72
C TYR A 12 -12.28 2.56 -2.87
N ARG A 13 -12.41 3.74 -3.46
CA ARG A 13 -11.29 4.66 -3.65
C ARG A 13 -11.08 5.45 -2.36
N LEU A 14 -9.84 5.48 -1.87
CA LEU A 14 -9.44 6.33 -0.74
C LEU A 14 -8.39 7.31 -1.24
N GLU A 15 -8.54 8.58 -0.87
CA GLU A 15 -7.55 9.61 -1.17
C GLU A 15 -6.27 9.36 -0.38
N ASP A 16 -5.14 9.42 -1.08
CA ASP A 16 -3.83 9.16 -0.47
C ASP A 16 -3.46 10.25 0.54
N SER A 17 -3.98 11.47 0.38
CA SER A 17 -3.83 12.58 1.33
C SER A 17 -4.44 12.31 2.71
N LEU A 18 -5.38 11.36 2.81
CA LEU A 18 -5.95 10.94 4.10
C LEU A 18 -5.07 9.91 4.80
N LEU A 19 -4.08 9.33 4.10
CA LEU A 19 -3.16 8.39 4.71
C LEU A 19 -2.04 9.08 5.47
N LYS A 20 -2.06 8.87 6.78
CA LYS A 20 -0.93 9.20 7.64
C LYS A 20 0.16 8.12 7.54
N PRO A 21 1.45 8.49 7.62
CA PRO A 21 2.54 7.53 7.69
C PRO A 21 2.43 6.59 8.91
N SER A 22 1.84 7.08 10.01
CA SER A 22 1.53 6.29 11.21
C SER A 22 0.33 5.34 11.06
N GLY A 23 -0.28 5.31 9.88
CA GLY A 23 -1.46 4.52 9.58
C GLY A 23 -2.77 5.27 9.86
N THR A 24 -3.79 4.93 9.08
CA THR A 24 -5.11 5.58 9.09
C THR A 24 -6.19 4.57 9.38
N LYS A 25 -7.10 4.91 10.30
CA LYS A 25 -8.26 4.08 10.60
C LYS A 25 -9.32 4.32 9.52
N VAL A 26 -9.78 3.24 8.89
CA VAL A 26 -10.76 3.28 7.81
C VAL A 26 -11.97 2.46 8.22
N ARG A 27 -13.18 2.98 7.96
CA ARG A 27 -14.45 2.28 8.18
C ARG A 27 -15.08 1.96 6.83
N CYS A 28 -15.49 0.70 6.63
CA CYS A 28 -16.24 0.31 5.44
C CYS A 28 -17.62 0.97 5.45
N SER A 29 -17.97 1.69 4.39
CA SER A 29 -19.32 2.26 4.21
C SER A 29 -20.40 1.20 3.98
N ARG A 30 -20.03 -0.01 3.53
CA ARG A 30 -20.98 -1.09 3.23
C ARG A 30 -21.33 -1.96 4.44
N CYS A 31 -20.34 -2.39 5.23
CA CYS A 31 -20.55 -3.32 6.35
C CYS A 31 -20.10 -2.78 7.71
N GLY A 32 -19.48 -1.60 7.77
CA GLY A 32 -18.99 -1.01 9.02
C GLY A 32 -17.68 -1.60 9.56
N PHE A 33 -17.12 -2.65 8.94
CA PHE A 33 -15.83 -3.19 9.34
C PHE A 33 -14.75 -2.10 9.35
N THR A 34 -13.97 -2.04 10.41
CA THR A 34 -12.98 -0.98 10.63
C THR A 34 -11.59 -1.58 10.78
N TRP A 35 -10.62 -1.07 10.02
CA TRP A 35 -9.23 -1.53 10.06
C TRP A 35 -8.25 -0.37 9.89
N ARG A 36 -6.97 -0.64 10.12
CA ARG A 36 -5.89 0.33 9.86
C ARG A 36 -5.23 0.02 8.52
N VAL A 37 -5.03 1.06 7.72
CA VAL A 37 -4.24 0.98 6.48
C VAL A 37 -3.00 1.84 6.62
N TYR A 38 -1.92 1.41 6.01
CA TYR A 38 -0.66 2.12 5.95
C TYR A 38 -0.37 2.47 4.50
N PRO A 39 0.19 3.65 4.22
CA PRO A 39 0.73 3.92 2.89
C PRO A 39 1.79 2.86 2.61
N GLN A 40 1.82 2.33 1.39
CA GLN A 40 2.93 1.47 1.00
C GLN A 40 4.17 2.36 1.06
N GLU A 41 5.08 2.06 1.98
CA GLU A 41 6.36 2.72 2.03
C GLU A 41 7.01 2.42 0.69
N VAL A 42 7.02 3.43 -0.18
CA VAL A 42 7.87 3.43 -1.35
C VAL A 42 9.25 3.57 -0.73
N LEU A 43 9.82 2.44 -0.28
CA LEU A 43 11.24 2.34 -0.04
C LEU A 43 11.85 2.97 -1.28
N PRO A 44 12.60 4.09 -1.15
CA PRO A 44 13.39 4.57 -2.26
C PRO A 44 14.12 3.34 -2.74
N LEU A 45 13.90 2.94 -3.99
CA LEU A 45 14.71 1.90 -4.57
C LEU A 45 16.12 2.45 -4.45
N GLU A 46 16.86 2.01 -3.44
CA GLU A 46 18.30 1.95 -3.55
C GLU A 46 18.49 1.28 -4.90
N PRO A 47 19.15 1.96 -5.87
CA PRO A 47 19.26 1.45 -7.22
C PRO A 47 19.79 0.04 -7.07
N LEU A 48 18.92 -0.94 -7.37
CA LEU A 48 19.23 -2.36 -7.22
C LEU A 48 20.61 -2.53 -7.84
N PRO A 49 21.63 -3.03 -7.11
CA PRO A 49 22.96 -3.14 -7.66
C PRO A 49 22.84 -4.01 -8.90
N THR A 50 22.91 -3.35 -10.06
CA THR A 50 22.80 -3.99 -11.36
C THR A 50 23.86 -5.07 -11.34
N LYS A 51 23.45 -6.34 -11.35
CA LYS A 51 24.38 -7.46 -11.52
C LYS A 51 25.06 -7.28 -12.87
N THR A 52 26.20 -6.60 -12.89
CA THR A 52 27.12 -6.59 -14.02
C THR A 52 27.57 -8.03 -14.20
N LYS A 53 27.03 -8.69 -15.24
CA LYS A 53 27.57 -9.94 -15.75
C LYS A 53 29.02 -9.67 -16.16
N LYS A 54 29.96 -10.05 -15.30
CA LYS A 54 31.39 -10.08 -15.63
C LYS A 54 31.59 -11.29 -16.56
N ASN A 55 31.52 -11.04 -17.87
CA ASN A 55 31.92 -12.03 -18.87
C ASN A 55 33.43 -12.26 -18.71
N LEU A 56 33.81 -13.44 -18.24
CA LEU A 56 35.19 -13.90 -18.16
C LEU A 56 35.53 -14.48 -19.55
N PHE A 57 36.43 -13.78 -20.25
CA PHE A 57 37.20 -14.32 -21.37
C PHE A 57 38.18 -15.37 -20.86
#